data_AF-A0A0D6B5R9-F1
#
_entry.id   AF-A0A0D6B5R9-F1
#
_cell.length_a   1.000
_cell.length_b   1.000
_cell.length_c   1.000
_cell.angle_alpha   90.00
_cell.angle_beta   90.00
_cell.angle_gamma   90.00
#
_symmetry.space_group_name_H-M   'P 1'
#
loop_
_entity.id
_entity.type
_entity.pdbx_description
1 polymer ?
#
loop_
_entity_poly.entity_id
_entity_poly.type
_entity_poly.pdbx_seq_one_letter_code
_entity_poly.pdbx_strand_id
1 'polypeptide(L)'
;MGRRLALIFALLAALPAAAAETVLAPVTITEWKPVYGEVETRNRVPARSRIGGTVVELKVTEGDPVEAGQEIARIEDDKLSFQMRALDATLKALTAQLDTARRDLDRGRALRERGVVTQQRLDQLTTQVAELEGQIDSTAARRRVIEEQVAEGAVLSPGSGLVLSVPISPGSVLVAGDTVAEIGGGGLFLRLAIPERHALALRPGDRIAVGDSTGLDGQSGRLVKIYPQIEGGRVLADVEVEGLDGRFVGRRVPVRLPVGTRQALLVPPGAVTHRGGLDFVAVAGPDGPVERVVVPGERLRHDGRDRVEILTGLEPGDRVVSPDE
;
A
#
# COMPACT_ATOMS: atom_id res chain seq x y z
N MET A 1 71.09 -5.46 -62.07
CA MET A 1 71.13 -5.83 -60.63
C MET A 1 71.03 -4.54 -59.83
N GLY A 2 70.01 -4.37 -58.98
CA GLY A 2 69.91 -3.26 -58.03
C GLY A 2 68.64 -2.40 -58.09
N ARG A 3 67.48 -2.96 -57.71
CA ARG A 3 66.31 -2.19 -57.23
C ARG A 3 66.68 -1.54 -55.90
N ARG A 4 66.40 -0.24 -55.72
CA ARG A 4 66.21 0.35 -54.39
C ARG A 4 64.94 1.19 -54.37
N LEU A 5 63.95 0.61 -53.71
CA LEU A 5 62.66 1.17 -53.33
C LEU A 5 62.92 2.14 -52.18
N ALA A 6 62.57 3.42 -52.32
CA ALA A 6 62.57 4.38 -51.20
C ALA A 6 61.14 4.46 -50.65
N LEU A 7 60.92 3.84 -49.47
CA LEU A 7 59.73 4.06 -48.66
C LEU A 7 59.85 5.43 -47.97
N ILE A 8 58.92 6.34 -48.24
CA ILE A 8 58.73 7.56 -47.46
C ILE A 8 57.74 7.22 -46.34
N PHE A 9 58.25 7.18 -45.11
CA PHE A 9 57.45 7.03 -43.89
C PHE A 9 56.89 8.42 -43.53
N ALA A 10 55.59 8.63 -43.76
CA ALA A 10 54.90 9.85 -43.33
C ALA A 10 54.72 9.79 -41.80
N LEU A 11 55.49 10.62 -41.09
CA LEU A 11 55.42 10.83 -39.66
C LEU A 11 54.09 11.53 -39.34
N LEU A 12 53.11 10.78 -38.84
CA LEU A 12 51.86 11.33 -38.31
C LEU A 12 52.21 12.04 -36.99
N ALA A 13 52.39 13.36 -37.03
CA ALA A 13 52.56 14.17 -35.83
C ALA A 13 51.23 14.17 -35.04
N ALA A 14 51.20 13.44 -33.93
CA ALA A 14 50.13 13.53 -32.95
C ALA A 14 50.19 14.94 -32.33
N LEU A 15 49.23 15.79 -32.68
CA LEU A 15 49.00 17.04 -31.95
C LEU A 15 48.66 16.66 -30.50
N PRO A 16 49.28 17.30 -29.49
CA PRO A 16 48.90 17.04 -28.11
C PRO A 16 47.45 17.47 -27.95
N ALA A 17 46.59 16.54 -27.49
CA ALA A 17 45.25 16.89 -27.04
C ALA A 17 45.41 17.97 -25.97
N ALA A 18 44.82 19.15 -26.22
CA ALA A 18 44.89 20.27 -25.30
C ALA A 18 44.04 19.90 -24.08
N ALA A 19 44.68 19.42 -23.02
CA ALA A 19 43.99 19.06 -21.79
C ALA A 19 43.16 20.25 -21.28
N ALA A 20 41.84 20.08 -21.18
CA ALA A 20 40.97 21.11 -20.62
C ALA A 20 41.35 21.42 -19.16
N GLU A 21 41.59 22.70 -18.89
CA GLU A 21 41.73 23.23 -17.53
C GLU A 21 40.34 23.62 -17.00
N THR A 22 39.96 23.07 -15.84
CA THR A 22 38.73 23.46 -15.14
C THR A 22 39.08 24.12 -13.81
N VAL A 23 38.59 25.35 -13.59
CA VAL A 23 38.74 26.04 -12.31
C VAL A 23 37.76 25.43 -11.31
N LEU A 24 38.26 24.94 -10.18
CA LEU A 24 37.44 24.39 -9.13
C LEU A 24 36.72 25.49 -8.36
N ALA A 25 35.40 25.36 -8.29
CA ALA A 25 34.56 26.15 -7.41
C ALA A 25 33.77 25.19 -6.50
N PRO A 26 33.54 25.56 -5.23
CA PRO A 26 32.61 24.84 -4.38
C PRO A 26 31.24 24.79 -5.04
N VAL A 27 30.70 23.59 -5.16
CA VAL A 27 29.33 23.37 -5.61
C VAL A 27 28.50 22.80 -4.47
N THR A 28 27.27 23.27 -4.37
CA THR A 28 26.31 22.74 -3.40
C THR A 28 25.82 21.38 -3.87
N ILE A 29 26.04 20.35 -3.07
CA ILE A 29 25.51 19.00 -3.30
C ILE A 29 24.53 18.62 -2.19
N THR A 30 23.54 17.81 -2.55
CA THR A 30 22.56 17.26 -1.60
C THR A 30 23.18 16.13 -0.80
N GLU A 31 23.00 16.15 0.51
CA GLU A 31 23.38 15.05 1.39
C GLU A 31 22.25 14.02 1.46
N TRP A 32 22.57 12.79 1.07
CA TRP A 32 21.61 11.69 0.98
C TRP A 32 21.79 10.71 2.14
N LYS A 33 20.72 10.45 2.90
CA LYS A 33 20.73 9.43 3.95
C LYS A 33 20.01 8.16 3.49
N PRO A 34 20.69 6.99 3.44
CA PRO A 34 20.01 5.73 3.16
C PRO A 34 19.13 5.32 4.33
N VAL A 35 17.90 4.92 4.02
CA VAL A 35 16.92 4.29 4.91
C VAL A 35 16.18 3.19 4.14
N TYR A 36 15.27 2.49 4.82
CA TYR A 36 14.37 1.54 4.18
C TYR A 36 12.93 2.06 4.25
N GLY A 37 12.22 1.92 3.14
CA GLY A 37 10.77 1.97 3.09
C GLY A 37 10.19 0.57 3.01
N GLU A 38 8.95 0.40 3.46
CA GLU A 38 8.18 -0.83 3.36
C GLU A 38 6.99 -0.61 2.42
N VAL A 39 6.77 -1.53 1.47
CA VAL A 39 5.61 -1.46 0.58
C VAL A 39 4.35 -1.74 1.37
N GLU A 40 3.45 -0.77 1.47
CA GLU A 40 2.17 -0.90 2.17
C GLU A 40 0.99 -0.60 1.26
N THR A 41 -0.18 -1.13 1.62
CA THR A 41 -1.45 -0.81 0.98
C THR A 41 -2.10 0.38 1.67
N ARG A 42 -2.67 1.30 0.88
CA ARG A 42 -3.27 2.53 1.41
C ARG A 42 -4.40 2.25 2.39
N ASN A 43 -5.21 1.25 2.08
CA ASN A 43 -6.28 0.76 2.93
C ASN A 43 -5.98 -0.69 3.31
N ARG A 44 -5.91 -0.97 4.60
CA ARG A 44 -5.87 -2.32 5.13
C ARG A 44 -7.09 -2.52 6.02
N VAL A 45 -8.04 -3.31 5.55
CA VAL A 45 -9.33 -3.47 6.23
C VAL A 45 -9.61 -4.95 6.46
N PRO A 46 -9.85 -5.36 7.72
CA PRO A 46 -10.28 -6.72 8.01
C PRO A 46 -11.72 -6.93 7.54
N ALA A 47 -11.92 -7.97 6.72
CA ALA A 47 -13.22 -8.56 6.50
C ALA A 47 -13.55 -9.42 7.73
N ARG A 48 -14.62 -9.06 8.45
CA ARG A 48 -14.99 -9.65 9.73
C ARG A 48 -16.30 -10.40 9.65
N SER A 49 -16.43 -11.44 10.49
CA SER A 49 -17.72 -12.07 10.71
C SER A 49 -18.68 -11.12 11.42
N ARG A 50 -19.95 -11.09 10.98
CA ARG A 50 -21.02 -10.38 11.69
C ARG A 50 -21.72 -11.24 12.74
N ILE A 51 -21.70 -12.56 12.57
CA ILE A 51 -22.31 -13.53 13.49
C ILE A 51 -21.28 -14.52 14.06
N GLY A 52 -21.61 -15.17 15.17
CA GLY A 52 -20.85 -16.33 15.63
C GLY A 52 -21.30 -17.60 14.90
N GLY A 53 -20.41 -18.56 14.71
CA GLY A 53 -20.75 -19.81 14.02
C GLY A 53 -19.52 -20.57 13.54
N THR A 54 -19.75 -21.56 12.68
CA THR A 54 -18.69 -22.36 12.07
C THR A 54 -18.48 -21.91 10.62
N VAL A 55 -17.23 -21.79 10.21
CA VAL A 55 -16.87 -21.51 8.80
C VAL A 55 -17.15 -22.76 7.97
N VAL A 56 -18.20 -22.71 7.15
CA VAL A 56 -18.57 -23.84 6.28
C VAL A 56 -17.87 -23.78 4.93
N GLU A 57 -17.58 -22.57 4.45
CA GLU A 57 -16.95 -22.35 3.16
C GLU A 57 -16.01 -21.15 3.22
N LEU A 58 -14.85 -21.29 2.59
CA LEU A 58 -13.90 -20.21 2.35
C LEU A 58 -13.67 -20.12 0.83
N LYS A 59 -13.97 -18.96 0.25
CA LYS A 59 -13.99 -18.73 -1.21
C LYS A 59 -12.74 -18.03 -1.75
N VAL A 60 -11.82 -17.65 -0.87
CA VAL A 60 -10.60 -16.91 -1.20
C VAL A 60 -9.39 -17.45 -0.45
N THR A 61 -8.21 -17.20 -1.01
CA THR A 61 -6.89 -17.52 -0.45
C THR A 61 -5.98 -16.30 -0.53
N GLU A 62 -4.83 -16.34 0.17
CA GLU A 62 -3.86 -15.25 0.12
C GLU A 62 -3.36 -14.99 -1.31
N GLY A 63 -3.33 -13.71 -1.68
CA GLY A 63 -2.95 -13.25 -3.01
C GLY A 63 -4.11 -13.13 -4.00
N ASP A 64 -5.30 -13.65 -3.67
CA ASP A 64 -6.46 -13.51 -4.55
C ASP A 64 -6.94 -12.05 -4.63
N PRO A 65 -7.31 -11.57 -5.82
CA PRO A 65 -8.00 -10.29 -5.96
C PRO A 65 -9.47 -10.44 -5.55
N VAL A 66 -9.98 -9.42 -4.87
CA VAL A 66 -11.39 -9.34 -4.46
C VAL A 66 -11.99 -7.99 -4.81
N GLU A 67 -13.29 -8.00 -5.08
CA GLU A 67 -14.10 -6.79 -5.25
C GLU A 67 -14.87 -6.43 -3.98
N ALA A 68 -15.20 -5.15 -3.81
CA ALA A 68 -16.07 -4.70 -2.73
C ALA A 68 -17.43 -5.43 -2.78
N GLY A 69 -17.84 -6.02 -1.65
CA GLY A 69 -19.09 -6.77 -1.55
C GLY A 69 -19.02 -8.22 -2.04
N GLN A 70 -17.87 -8.68 -2.55
CA GLN A 70 -17.68 -10.10 -2.90
C GLN A 70 -17.75 -10.97 -1.64
N GLU A 71 -18.52 -12.06 -1.69
CA GLU A 71 -18.55 -13.06 -0.62
C GLU A 71 -17.24 -13.84 -0.59
N ILE A 72 -16.53 -13.77 0.53
CA ILE A 72 -15.21 -14.39 0.73
C ILE A 72 -15.28 -15.63 1.62
N ALA A 73 -16.31 -15.73 2.47
CA ALA A 73 -16.53 -16.87 3.34
C ALA A 73 -18.00 -16.97 3.73
N ARG A 74 -18.40 -18.16 4.16
CA ARG A 74 -19.73 -18.45 4.68
C ARG A 74 -19.62 -19.03 6.07
N ILE A 75 -20.36 -18.43 6.99
CA ILE A 75 -20.44 -18.82 8.39
C ILE A 75 -21.87 -19.21 8.67
N GLU A 76 -22.05 -20.36 9.30
CA GLU A 76 -23.36 -20.89 9.66
C GLU A 76 -23.45 -21.12 11.16
N ASP A 77 -24.60 -20.75 11.73
CA ASP A 77 -25.03 -21.17 13.07
C ASP A 77 -26.30 -22.01 12.93
N ASP A 78 -26.18 -23.30 13.22
CA ASP A 78 -27.29 -24.25 13.19
C ASP A 78 -28.48 -23.77 14.03
N LYS A 79 -28.24 -23.01 15.12
CA LYS A 79 -29.29 -22.47 15.99
C LYS A 79 -30.22 -21.53 15.24
N LEU A 80 -29.70 -20.71 14.32
CA LEU A 80 -30.52 -19.82 13.51
C LEU A 80 -31.46 -20.63 12.60
N SER A 81 -30.97 -21.73 12.02
CA SER A 81 -31.80 -22.64 11.22
C SER A 81 -32.94 -23.28 12.03
N PHE A 82 -32.68 -23.64 13.29
CA PHE A 82 -33.68 -24.22 14.18
C PHE A 82 -34.72 -23.17 14.62
N GLN A 83 -34.27 -21.94 14.93
CA GLN A 83 -35.14 -20.83 15.30
C GLN A 83 -36.06 -20.42 14.14
N MET A 84 -35.52 -20.33 12.92
CA MET A 84 -36.31 -20.02 11.73
C MET A 84 -37.41 -21.06 11.51
N ARG A 85 -37.09 -22.36 11.59
CA ARG A 85 -38.07 -23.45 11.49
C ARG A 85 -39.16 -23.40 12.57
N ALA A 86 -38.81 -23.02 13.80
CA ALA A 86 -39.78 -22.87 14.88
C ALA A 86 -40.76 -21.70 14.64
N LEU A 87 -40.24 -20.58 14.12
CA LEU A 87 -41.06 -19.42 13.73
C LEU A 87 -41.97 -19.75 12.54
N ASP A 88 -41.47 -20.48 11.55
CA ASP A 88 -42.26 -20.97 10.40
C ASP A 88 -43.43 -21.85 10.85
N ALA A 89 -43.18 -22.76 11.80
CA ALA A 89 -44.23 -23.60 12.37
C ALA A 89 -45.29 -22.77 13.13
N THR A 90 -44.86 -21.74 13.85
CA THR A 90 -45.76 -20.83 14.58
C THR A 90 -46.60 -20.00 13.61
N LEU A 91 -46.00 -19.45 12.56
CA LEU A 91 -46.73 -18.73 11.50
C LEU A 91 -47.78 -19.63 10.84
N LYS A 92 -47.43 -20.89 10.54
CA LYS A 92 -48.37 -21.86 9.97
C LYS A 92 -49.56 -22.12 10.90
N ALA A 93 -49.30 -22.27 12.20
CA ALA A 93 -50.35 -22.47 13.19
C ALA A 93 -51.27 -21.25 13.32
N LEU A 94 -50.70 -20.04 13.42
CA LEU A 94 -51.46 -18.78 13.52
C LEU A 94 -52.29 -18.53 12.25
N THR A 95 -51.74 -18.83 11.07
CA THR A 95 -52.47 -18.70 9.80
C THR A 95 -53.70 -19.61 9.77
N ALA A 96 -53.57 -20.87 10.20
CA ALA A 96 -54.71 -21.80 10.28
C ALA A 96 -55.77 -21.35 11.31
N GLN A 97 -55.34 -20.73 12.43
CA GLN A 97 -56.24 -20.14 13.41
C GLN A 97 -56.97 -18.92 12.83
N LEU A 98 -56.27 -18.04 12.12
CA LEU A 98 -56.84 -16.87 11.45
C LEU A 98 -57.88 -17.29 10.41
N ASP A 99 -57.60 -18.30 9.60
CA ASP A 99 -58.54 -18.84 8.62
C ASP A 99 -59.81 -19.40 9.27
N THR A 100 -59.68 -19.95 10.48
CA THR A 100 -60.84 -20.40 11.28
C THR A 100 -61.63 -19.21 11.83
N ALA A 101 -60.94 -18.23 12.42
CA ALA A 101 -61.56 -17.02 12.96
C ALA A 101 -62.29 -16.19 11.89
N ARG A 102 -61.71 -16.09 10.68
CA ARG A 102 -62.34 -15.43 9.53
C ARG A 102 -63.63 -16.14 9.11
N ARG A 103 -63.61 -17.47 8.98
CA ARG A 103 -64.82 -18.26 8.69
C ARG A 103 -65.89 -18.11 9.76
N ASP A 104 -65.50 -18.03 11.03
CA ASP A 104 -66.44 -17.85 12.13
C ASP A 104 -67.02 -16.42 12.14
N LEU A 105 -66.21 -15.40 11.84
CA LEU A 105 -66.67 -14.02 11.65
C LEU A 105 -67.66 -13.92 10.48
N ASP A 106 -67.36 -14.53 9.34
CA ASP A 106 -68.25 -14.52 8.17
C ASP A 106 -69.58 -15.23 8.47
N ARG A 107 -69.53 -16.37 9.16
CA ARG A 107 -70.75 -17.05 9.65
C ARG A 107 -71.52 -16.17 10.64
N GLY A 108 -70.81 -15.51 11.56
CA GLY A 108 -71.41 -14.57 12.51
C GLY A 108 -72.13 -13.42 11.82
N ARG A 109 -71.54 -12.84 10.76
CA ARG A 109 -72.14 -11.76 9.97
C ARG A 109 -73.45 -12.21 9.31
N ALA A 110 -73.43 -13.36 8.64
CA ALA A 110 -74.63 -13.93 8.02
C ALA A 110 -75.74 -14.25 9.04
N LEU A 111 -75.39 -14.66 10.26
CA LEU A 111 -76.35 -14.90 11.33
C LEU A 111 -76.89 -13.61 11.96
N ARG A 112 -76.11 -12.53 11.98
CA ARG A 112 -76.53 -11.21 12.47
C ARG A 112 -77.61 -10.62 11.59
N GLU A 113 -77.44 -10.72 10.27
CA GLU A 113 -78.43 -10.30 9.27
C GLU A 113 -79.79 -11.00 9.47
N ARG A 114 -79.75 -12.23 9.98
CA ARG A 114 -80.95 -13.04 10.31
C ARG A 114 -81.47 -12.81 11.74
N GLY A 115 -80.86 -11.90 12.50
CA GLY A 115 -81.26 -11.58 13.88
C GLY A 115 -80.88 -12.63 14.93
N VAL A 116 -80.00 -13.59 14.61
CA VAL A 116 -79.68 -14.74 15.48
C VAL A 116 -78.56 -14.44 16.48
N VAL A 117 -77.59 -13.59 16.14
CA VAL A 117 -76.46 -13.23 17.01
C VAL A 117 -76.46 -11.74 17.39
N THR A 118 -75.84 -11.42 18.53
CA THR A 118 -75.74 -10.05 19.07
C THR A 118 -74.60 -9.28 18.42
N GLN A 119 -74.66 -7.94 18.47
CA GLN A 119 -73.55 -7.09 18.01
C GLN A 119 -72.26 -7.35 18.79
N GLN A 120 -72.36 -7.48 20.12
CA GLN A 120 -71.22 -7.81 20.98
C GLN A 120 -70.50 -9.08 20.53
N ARG A 121 -71.22 -10.10 20.04
CA ARG A 121 -70.59 -11.33 19.54
C ARG A 121 -69.84 -11.09 18.22
N LEU A 122 -70.37 -10.25 17.33
CA LEU A 122 -69.65 -9.85 16.12
C LEU A 122 -68.39 -9.06 16.43
N ASP A 123 -68.46 -8.13 17.38
CA ASP A 123 -67.33 -7.32 17.78
C ASP A 123 -66.22 -8.20 18.38
N GLN A 124 -66.58 -9.22 19.16
CA GLN A 124 -65.64 -10.24 19.66
C GLN A 124 -64.96 -11.04 18.54
N LEU A 125 -65.72 -11.53 17.55
CA LEU A 125 -65.16 -12.27 16.41
C LEU A 125 -64.25 -11.38 15.55
N THR A 126 -64.64 -10.12 15.36
CA THR A 126 -63.83 -9.12 14.64
C THR A 126 -62.53 -8.84 15.38
N THR A 127 -62.60 -8.66 16.70
CA THR A 127 -61.42 -8.48 17.56
C THR A 127 -60.50 -9.71 17.50
N GLN A 128 -61.06 -10.93 17.49
CA GLN A 128 -60.27 -12.16 17.39
C GLN A 128 -59.49 -12.26 16.06
N VAL A 129 -60.12 -11.88 14.94
CA VAL A 129 -59.44 -11.80 13.65
C VAL A 129 -58.29 -10.78 13.70
N ALA A 130 -58.56 -9.57 14.21
CA ALA A 130 -57.55 -8.52 14.32
C ALA A 130 -56.38 -8.91 15.25
N GLU A 131 -56.66 -9.63 16.34
CA GLU A 131 -55.64 -10.15 17.25
C GLU A 131 -54.71 -11.16 16.54
N LEU A 132 -55.28 -12.13 15.82
CA LEU A 132 -54.51 -13.14 15.10
C LEU A 132 -53.69 -12.53 13.95
N GLU A 133 -54.25 -11.54 13.25
CA GLU A 133 -53.50 -10.76 12.26
C GLU A 133 -52.28 -10.07 12.91
N GLY A 134 -52.46 -9.40 14.05
CA GLY A 134 -51.36 -8.79 14.79
C GLY A 134 -50.31 -9.79 15.27
N GLN A 135 -50.72 -11.00 15.70
CA GLN A 135 -49.80 -12.07 16.10
C GLN A 135 -48.99 -12.61 14.92
N ILE A 136 -49.61 -12.76 13.75
CA ILE A 136 -48.93 -13.16 12.51
C ILE A 136 -47.90 -12.09 12.13
N ASP A 137 -48.28 -10.81 12.13
CA ASP A 137 -47.40 -9.71 11.77
C ASP A 137 -46.18 -9.63 12.70
N SER A 138 -46.41 -9.74 14.02
CA SER A 138 -45.33 -9.81 15.02
C SER A 138 -44.41 -11.02 14.80
N THR A 139 -44.96 -12.19 14.51
CA THR A 139 -44.16 -13.41 14.30
C THR A 139 -43.37 -13.34 12.99
N ALA A 140 -43.96 -12.79 11.94
CA ALA A 140 -43.29 -12.56 10.66
C ALA A 140 -42.14 -11.54 10.80
N ALA A 141 -42.32 -10.50 11.62
CA ALA A 141 -41.25 -9.57 11.95
C ALA A 141 -40.08 -10.26 12.66
N ARG A 142 -40.36 -11.13 13.63
CA ARG A 142 -39.31 -11.92 14.31
C ARG A 142 -38.59 -12.86 13.34
N ARG A 143 -39.31 -13.47 12.39
CA ARG A 143 -38.70 -14.32 11.34
C ARG A 143 -37.72 -13.52 10.48
N ARG A 144 -38.10 -12.31 10.05
CA ARG A 144 -37.22 -11.44 9.25
C ARG A 144 -35.91 -11.08 9.98
N VAL A 145 -35.94 -10.94 11.30
CA VAL A 145 -34.72 -10.72 12.09
C VAL A 145 -33.77 -11.91 11.98
N ILE A 146 -34.27 -13.14 12.12
CA ILE A 146 -33.45 -14.36 11.99
C ILE A 146 -32.97 -14.54 10.55
N GLU A 147 -33.79 -14.21 9.57
CA GLU A 147 -33.44 -14.26 8.14
C GLU A 147 -32.27 -13.32 7.81
N GLU A 148 -32.29 -12.10 8.35
CA GLU A 148 -31.16 -11.16 8.22
C GLU A 148 -29.90 -11.70 8.91
N GLN A 149 -30.02 -12.27 10.11
CA GLN A 149 -28.88 -12.89 10.80
C GLN A 149 -28.27 -14.05 10.00
N VAL A 150 -29.09 -14.84 9.29
CA VAL A 150 -28.59 -15.88 8.40
C VAL A 150 -27.87 -15.26 7.19
N ALA A 151 -28.40 -14.18 6.61
CA ALA A 151 -27.75 -13.47 5.52
C ALA A 151 -26.40 -12.85 5.95
N GLU A 152 -26.31 -12.36 7.19
CA GLU A 152 -25.08 -11.87 7.81
C GLU A 152 -24.00 -12.95 8.02
N GLY A 153 -24.34 -14.24 7.84
CA GLY A 153 -23.38 -15.33 7.76
C GLY A 153 -22.50 -15.28 6.51
N ALA A 154 -22.93 -14.58 5.45
CA ALA A 154 -22.06 -14.28 4.31
C ALA A 154 -21.06 -13.18 4.68
N VAL A 155 -19.79 -13.53 4.73
CA VAL A 155 -18.71 -12.57 4.99
C VAL A 155 -18.33 -11.92 3.67
N LEU A 156 -18.51 -10.61 3.61
CA LEU A 156 -18.25 -9.82 2.40
C LEU A 156 -16.94 -9.04 2.52
N SER A 157 -16.23 -8.88 1.40
CA SER A 157 -15.07 -8.00 1.34
C SER A 157 -15.49 -6.54 1.54
N PRO A 158 -14.87 -5.79 2.48
CA PRO A 158 -15.20 -4.39 2.75
C PRO A 158 -14.74 -3.43 1.64
N GLY A 159 -13.90 -3.87 0.71
CA GLY A 159 -13.38 -3.07 -0.39
C GLY A 159 -12.70 -3.92 -1.46
N SER A 160 -12.38 -3.29 -2.59
CA SER A 160 -11.62 -3.95 -3.65
C SER A 160 -10.12 -3.93 -3.34
N GLY A 161 -9.43 -5.05 -3.59
CA GLY A 161 -8.02 -5.19 -3.26
C GLY A 161 -7.50 -6.61 -3.39
N LEU A 162 -6.39 -6.88 -2.70
CA LEU A 162 -5.77 -8.20 -2.59
C LEU A 162 -5.97 -8.75 -1.18
N VAL A 163 -6.22 -10.06 -1.09
CA VAL A 163 -6.24 -10.77 0.19
C VAL A 163 -4.81 -10.90 0.71
N LEU A 164 -4.50 -10.23 1.82
CA LEU A 164 -3.17 -10.22 2.42
C LEU A 164 -2.92 -11.43 3.34
N SER A 165 -3.95 -11.85 4.09
CA SER A 165 -3.89 -12.99 5.00
C SER A 165 -5.29 -13.54 5.29
N VAL A 166 -5.42 -14.86 5.43
CA VAL A 166 -6.64 -15.53 5.86
C VAL A 166 -6.34 -16.37 7.12
N PRO A 167 -6.44 -15.79 8.34
CA PRO A 167 -5.99 -16.44 9.57
C PRO A 167 -6.92 -17.56 10.09
N ILE A 168 -7.76 -18.13 9.22
CA ILE A 168 -8.77 -19.12 9.56
C ILE A 168 -8.76 -20.28 8.56
N SER A 169 -9.41 -21.39 8.90
CA SER A 169 -9.64 -22.51 7.99
C SER A 169 -11.10 -22.95 8.02
N PRO A 170 -11.60 -23.63 6.97
CA PRO A 170 -12.90 -24.30 7.02
C PRO A 170 -13.03 -25.19 8.27
N GLY A 171 -14.15 -25.13 8.96
CA GLY A 171 -14.39 -25.79 10.25
C GLY A 171 -13.96 -24.98 11.48
N SER A 172 -13.34 -23.80 11.31
CA SER A 172 -13.05 -22.90 12.43
C SER A 172 -14.34 -22.36 13.04
N VAL A 173 -14.36 -22.22 14.36
CA VAL A 173 -15.47 -21.60 15.09
C VAL A 173 -15.08 -20.16 15.38
N LEU A 174 -15.94 -19.22 14.98
CA LEU A 174 -15.74 -17.79 15.12
C LEU A 174 -16.80 -17.16 16.02
N VAL A 175 -16.46 -16.03 16.62
CA VAL A 175 -17.41 -15.11 17.23
C VAL A 175 -17.62 -13.88 16.34
N ALA A 176 -18.72 -13.15 16.58
CA ALA A 176 -18.98 -11.91 15.88
C ALA A 176 -17.83 -10.90 16.11
N GLY A 177 -17.32 -10.33 15.02
CA GLY A 177 -16.18 -9.41 15.03
C GLY A 177 -14.82 -10.05 14.71
N ASP A 178 -14.72 -11.39 14.69
CA ASP A 178 -13.47 -12.05 14.33
C ASP A 178 -13.07 -11.76 12.88
N THR A 179 -11.77 -11.59 12.65
CA THR A 179 -11.21 -11.36 11.30
C THR A 179 -11.17 -12.68 10.53
N VAL A 180 -11.79 -12.67 9.36
CA VAL A 180 -11.81 -13.78 8.41
C VAL A 180 -10.72 -13.61 7.37
N ALA A 181 -10.54 -12.40 6.85
CA ALA A 181 -9.45 -12.07 5.94
C ALA A 181 -9.01 -10.61 6.11
N GLU A 182 -7.75 -10.32 5.84
CA GLU A 182 -7.23 -8.96 5.74
C GLU A 182 -7.17 -8.54 4.27
N ILE A 183 -7.88 -7.49 3.90
CA ILE A 183 -7.91 -6.99 2.52
C ILE A 183 -7.08 -5.71 2.41
N GLY A 184 -6.10 -5.73 1.51
CA GLY A 184 -5.26 -4.61 1.17
C GLY A 184 -5.69 -3.96 -0.14
N GLY A 185 -6.06 -2.68 -0.12
CA GLY A 185 -6.57 -1.96 -1.28
C GLY A 185 -6.15 -0.49 -1.33
N GLY A 186 -6.69 0.24 -2.31
CA GLY A 186 -6.45 1.70 -2.46
C GLY A 186 -5.09 2.08 -3.05
N GLY A 187 -4.38 1.13 -3.65
CA GLY A 187 -3.04 1.33 -4.22
C GLY A 187 -1.90 1.13 -3.21
N LEU A 188 -0.68 1.29 -3.69
CA LEU A 188 0.55 1.01 -2.95
C LEU A 188 1.34 2.28 -2.71
N PHE A 189 2.05 2.32 -1.59
CA PHE A 189 3.00 3.38 -1.26
C PHE A 189 4.15 2.78 -0.43
N LEU A 190 5.22 3.55 -0.26
CA LEU A 190 6.30 3.21 0.67
C LEU A 190 6.09 3.91 2.01
N ARG A 191 6.03 3.14 3.08
CA ARG A 191 6.09 3.65 4.45
C ARG A 191 7.52 3.64 4.96
N LEU A 192 8.05 4.79 5.32
CA LEU A 192 9.41 4.96 5.82
C LEU A 192 9.40 5.27 7.32
N ALA A 193 10.36 4.71 8.04
CA ALA A 193 10.65 5.08 9.42
C ALA A 193 11.91 5.97 9.48
N ILE A 194 11.71 7.28 9.59
CA ILE A 194 12.76 8.29 9.45
C ILE A 194 13.23 8.74 10.83
N PRO A 195 14.54 8.71 11.16
CA PRO A 195 15.04 9.28 12.40
C PRO A 195 14.65 10.75 12.55
N GLU A 196 14.16 11.14 13.73
CA GLU A 196 13.60 12.47 13.99
C GLU A 196 14.49 13.62 13.51
N ARG A 197 15.80 13.54 13.80
CA ARG A 197 16.80 14.53 13.37
C ARG A 197 16.82 14.80 11.85
N HIS A 198 16.49 13.79 11.04
CA HIS A 198 16.48 13.89 9.58
C HIS A 198 15.10 14.33 9.06
N ALA A 199 14.03 14.04 9.79
CA ALA A 199 12.68 14.47 9.42
C ALA A 199 12.53 16.00 9.44
N LEU A 200 13.30 16.71 10.28
CA LEU A 200 13.32 18.17 10.34
C LEU A 200 13.71 18.84 9.02
N ALA A 201 14.50 18.15 8.18
CA ALA A 201 14.91 18.64 6.86
C ALA A 201 13.88 18.34 5.76
N LEU A 202 12.92 17.45 6.01
CA LEU A 202 11.99 16.96 4.99
C LEU A 202 10.65 17.69 5.01
N ARG A 203 10.05 17.89 3.84
CA ARG A 203 8.73 18.49 3.64
C ARG A 203 7.90 17.67 2.66
N PRO A 204 6.56 17.66 2.80
CA PRO A 204 5.70 17.12 1.76
C PRO A 204 6.00 17.76 0.40
N GLY A 205 6.19 16.94 -0.62
CA GLY A 205 6.66 17.34 -1.95
C GLY A 205 8.09 16.94 -2.26
N ASP A 206 8.92 16.63 -1.26
CA ASP A 206 10.32 16.27 -1.49
C ASP A 206 10.46 15.00 -2.33
N ARG A 207 11.52 14.99 -3.15
CA ARG A 207 11.87 13.87 -4.01
C ARG A 207 12.73 12.88 -3.23
N ILE A 208 12.22 11.67 -3.04
CA ILE A 208 12.91 10.57 -2.36
C ILE A 208 13.47 9.63 -3.41
N ALA A 209 14.78 9.40 -3.42
CA ALA A 209 15.41 8.51 -4.39
C ALA A 209 15.18 7.06 -3.99
N VAL A 210 14.74 6.22 -4.94
CA VAL A 210 14.65 4.77 -4.73
C VAL A 210 16.01 4.16 -5.01
N GLY A 211 16.46 3.27 -4.12
CA GLY A 211 17.76 2.63 -4.23
C GLY A 211 17.83 1.59 -5.35
N ASP A 212 19.06 1.28 -5.75
CA ASP A 212 19.36 0.31 -6.79
C ASP A 212 18.96 -1.12 -6.39
N SER A 213 18.89 -2.04 -7.36
CA SER A 213 18.48 -3.45 -7.20
C SER A 213 17.03 -3.64 -6.73
N THR A 214 16.17 -2.65 -6.97
CA THR A 214 14.74 -2.71 -6.61
C THR A 214 13.84 -3.10 -7.78
N GLY A 215 14.36 -3.02 -9.01
CA GLY A 215 13.57 -3.03 -10.24
C GLY A 215 12.99 -1.65 -10.58
N LEU A 216 13.24 -0.66 -9.73
CA LEU A 216 12.85 0.75 -9.86
C LEU A 216 14.10 1.64 -9.84
N ASP A 217 15.20 1.11 -10.36
CA ASP A 217 16.51 1.76 -10.28
C ASP A 217 16.48 3.10 -11.01
N GLY A 218 16.98 4.15 -10.34
CA GLY A 218 16.92 5.52 -10.85
C GLY A 218 15.54 6.18 -10.77
N GLN A 219 14.51 5.49 -10.26
CA GLN A 219 13.23 6.11 -9.96
C GLN A 219 13.26 6.89 -8.66
N SER A 220 12.26 7.74 -8.49
CA SER A 220 12.07 8.54 -7.29
C SER A 220 10.62 8.58 -6.90
N GLY A 221 10.36 8.54 -5.61
CA GLY A 221 9.05 8.82 -5.05
C GLY A 221 8.89 10.26 -4.63
N ARG A 222 7.63 10.64 -4.40
CA ARG A 222 7.26 11.91 -3.79
C ARG A 222 6.84 11.69 -2.34
N LEU A 223 7.45 12.42 -1.42
CA LEU A 223 7.02 12.44 -0.03
C LEU A 223 5.65 13.10 0.08
N VAL A 224 4.61 12.35 0.45
CA VAL A 224 3.23 12.85 0.50
C VAL A 224 2.90 13.37 1.90
N LYS A 225 3.34 12.64 2.93
CA LYS A 225 2.97 12.92 4.31
C LYS A 225 4.07 12.51 5.27
N ILE A 226 4.29 13.34 6.28
CA ILE A 226 5.07 13.00 7.46
C ILE A 226 4.11 13.00 8.64
N TYR A 227 4.09 11.92 9.41
CA TYR A 227 3.23 11.79 10.58
C TYR A 227 3.90 12.47 11.78
N PRO A 228 3.15 13.23 12.60
CA PRO A 228 3.72 13.98 13.71
C PRO A 228 4.10 13.12 14.91
N GLN A 229 3.62 11.87 14.97
CA GLN A 229 3.88 10.95 16.07
C GLN A 229 5.30 10.38 15.96
N ILE A 230 6.05 10.48 17.06
CA ILE A 230 7.40 9.94 17.19
C ILE A 230 7.33 8.65 18.01
N GLU A 231 7.86 7.57 17.46
CA GLU A 231 8.00 6.28 18.13
C GLU A 231 9.43 5.77 18.00
N GLY A 232 10.07 5.43 19.12
CA GLY A 232 11.45 4.94 19.12
C GLY A 232 12.46 5.87 18.42
N GLY A 233 12.25 7.19 18.53
CA GLY A 233 13.09 8.23 17.90
C GLY A 233 12.93 8.35 16.39
N ARG A 234 11.83 7.83 15.83
CA ARG A 234 11.52 7.88 14.39
C ARG A 234 10.11 8.40 14.17
N VAL A 235 9.92 9.07 13.03
CA VAL A 235 8.60 9.43 12.50
C VAL A 235 8.27 8.55 11.30
N LEU A 236 6.99 8.30 11.08
CA LEU A 236 6.53 7.63 9.86
C LEU A 236 6.32 8.64 8.74
N ALA A 237 6.61 8.23 7.52
CA ALA A 237 6.41 9.03 6.32
C ALA A 237 5.93 8.17 5.17
N ASP A 238 4.97 8.68 4.40
CA ASP A 238 4.42 7.98 3.25
C ASP A 238 4.98 8.61 1.96
N VAL A 239 5.55 7.76 1.11
CA VAL A 239 6.16 8.14 -0.17
C VAL A 239 5.44 7.41 -1.29
N GLU A 240 4.88 8.17 -2.24
CA GLU A 240 4.28 7.60 -3.44
C GLU A 240 5.36 7.35 -4.49
N VAL A 241 5.40 6.12 -5.00
CA VAL A 241 6.32 5.69 -6.05
C VAL A 241 5.49 5.01 -7.13
N GLU A 242 5.68 5.43 -8.38
CA GLU A 242 5.00 4.79 -9.52
C GLU A 242 5.61 3.41 -9.80
N GLY A 243 4.79 2.45 -10.22
CA GLY A 243 5.27 1.12 -10.61
C GLY A 243 5.70 0.21 -9.45
N LEU A 244 5.30 0.51 -8.20
CA LEU A 244 5.50 -0.42 -7.09
C LEU A 244 4.87 -1.79 -7.38
N ASP A 245 5.63 -2.85 -7.15
CA ASP A 245 5.18 -4.22 -7.32
C ASP A 245 4.28 -4.66 -6.17
N GLY A 246 2.99 -4.86 -6.47
CA GLY A 246 1.96 -5.25 -5.50
C GLY A 246 1.98 -6.72 -5.09
N ARG A 247 2.84 -7.55 -5.69
CA ARG A 247 2.93 -8.97 -5.33
C ARG A 247 3.44 -9.20 -3.91
N PHE A 248 4.23 -8.26 -3.38
CA PHE A 248 4.88 -8.40 -2.08
C PHE A 248 4.66 -7.17 -1.20
N VAL A 249 3.46 -7.08 -0.62
CA VAL A 249 3.19 -6.14 0.48
C VAL A 249 4.06 -6.52 1.69
N GLY A 250 4.68 -5.54 2.32
CA GLY A 250 5.70 -5.72 3.36
C GLY A 250 7.14 -5.82 2.83
N ARG A 251 7.34 -5.80 1.50
CA ARG A 251 8.69 -5.78 0.91
C ARG A 251 9.43 -4.51 1.34
N ARG A 252 10.67 -4.68 1.80
CA ARG A 252 11.58 -3.56 2.09
C ARG A 252 12.29 -3.08 0.83
N VAL A 253 12.28 -1.77 0.65
CA VAL A 253 12.87 -1.06 -0.49
C VAL A 253 13.88 -0.06 0.06
N PRO A 254 15.18 -0.15 -0.31
CA PRO A 254 16.15 0.87 0.03
C PRO A 254 15.75 2.19 -0.62
N VAL A 255 15.86 3.29 0.13
CA VAL A 255 15.57 4.65 -0.35
C VAL A 255 16.59 5.62 0.24
N ARG A 256 16.82 6.75 -0.43
CA ARG A 256 17.72 7.80 0.05
C ARG A 256 16.93 9.10 0.26
N LEU A 257 17.08 9.67 1.45
CA LEU A 257 16.42 10.91 1.88
C LEU A 257 17.34 12.11 1.67
N PRO A 258 16.85 13.24 1.14
CA PRO A 258 17.61 14.48 1.09
C PRO A 258 17.61 15.14 2.48
N VAL A 259 18.68 14.96 3.27
CA VAL A 259 18.72 15.40 4.69
C VAL A 259 19.46 16.71 4.91
N GLY A 260 20.04 17.29 3.86
CA GLY A 260 20.80 18.52 3.93
C GLY A 260 21.50 18.86 2.62
N THR A 261 22.31 19.90 2.66
CA THR A 261 23.21 20.27 1.57
C THR A 261 24.58 20.62 2.14
N ARG A 262 25.62 20.43 1.33
CA ARG A 262 27.00 20.77 1.71
C ARG A 262 27.79 21.21 0.48
N GLN A 263 28.84 21.99 0.71
CA GLN A 263 29.77 22.40 -0.34
C GLN A 263 30.77 21.26 -0.62
N ALA A 264 31.04 21.00 -1.89
CA ALA A 264 32.02 20.00 -2.34
C ALA A 264 32.81 20.52 -3.55
N LEU A 265 34.04 20.05 -3.69
CA LEU A 265 34.83 20.22 -4.91
C LEU A 265 34.64 18.97 -5.77
N LEU A 266 34.23 19.16 -7.02
CA LEU A 266 33.94 18.06 -7.95
C LEU A 266 34.92 18.08 -9.12
N VAL A 267 35.49 16.93 -9.45
CA VAL A 267 36.33 16.73 -10.63
C VAL A 267 35.74 15.66 -11.55
N PRO A 268 36.01 15.70 -12.87
CA PRO A 268 35.68 14.57 -13.76
C PRO A 268 36.38 13.28 -13.29
N PRO A 269 35.76 12.09 -13.44
CA PRO A 269 36.40 10.82 -13.07
C PRO A 269 37.75 10.58 -13.74
N GLY A 270 37.92 11.05 -14.98
CA GLY A 270 39.18 10.96 -15.72
C GLY A 270 40.31 11.84 -15.19
N ALA A 271 40.01 12.81 -14.31
CA ALA A 271 41.02 13.66 -13.68
C ALA A 271 41.71 12.98 -12.48
N VAL A 272 41.12 11.90 -11.95
CA VAL A 272 41.65 11.18 -10.79
C VAL A 272 42.46 9.98 -11.27
N THR A 273 43.75 9.97 -10.98
CA THR A 273 44.64 8.84 -11.30
C THR A 273 45.01 8.07 -10.03
N HIS A 274 44.95 6.74 -10.11
CA HIS A 274 45.28 5.88 -8.99
C HIS A 274 46.67 5.26 -9.19
N ARG A 275 47.59 5.47 -8.25
CA ARG A 275 48.96 4.93 -8.33
C ARG A 275 49.54 4.68 -6.95
N GLY A 276 50.02 3.45 -6.72
CA GLY A 276 50.69 3.09 -5.47
C GLY A 276 49.81 3.20 -4.22
N GLY A 277 48.48 3.02 -4.36
CA GLY A 277 47.53 3.13 -3.27
C GLY A 277 47.12 4.56 -2.89
N LEU A 278 47.60 5.57 -3.64
CA LEU A 278 47.21 6.97 -3.50
C LEU A 278 46.45 7.43 -4.75
N ASP A 279 45.54 8.37 -4.55
CA ASP A 279 44.81 9.04 -5.62
C ASP A 279 45.41 10.42 -5.88
N PHE A 280 45.56 10.78 -7.15
CA PHE A 280 46.17 12.03 -7.58
C PHE A 280 45.25 12.80 -8.51
N VAL A 281 45.35 14.12 -8.46
CA VAL A 281 44.75 15.04 -9.43
C VAL A 281 45.84 15.99 -9.92
N ALA A 282 45.96 16.16 -11.23
CA ALA A 282 46.88 17.12 -11.83
C ALA A 282 46.30 18.54 -11.72
N VAL A 283 47.06 19.46 -11.12
CA VAL A 283 46.70 20.87 -10.98
C VAL A 283 47.71 21.72 -11.75
N ALA A 284 47.24 22.69 -12.53
CA ALA A 284 48.11 23.58 -13.29
C ALA A 284 48.97 24.44 -12.36
N GLY A 285 50.30 24.27 -12.46
CA GLY A 285 51.30 25.07 -11.77
C GLY A 285 52.03 26.03 -12.72
N PRO A 286 52.87 26.93 -12.20
CA PRO A 286 53.62 27.90 -13.00
C PRO A 286 54.62 27.24 -13.98
N ASP A 287 55.15 26.07 -13.64
CA ASP A 287 56.15 25.32 -14.44
C ASP A 287 55.56 24.06 -15.11
N GLY A 288 54.23 23.95 -15.16
CA GLY A 288 53.49 22.80 -15.70
C GLY A 288 52.57 22.12 -14.67
N PRO A 289 51.83 21.06 -15.08
CA PRO A 289 50.92 20.35 -14.19
C PRO A 289 51.66 19.66 -13.04
N VAL A 290 51.17 19.84 -11.81
CA VAL A 290 51.68 19.21 -10.60
C VAL A 290 50.64 18.22 -10.08
N GLU A 291 51.06 16.98 -9.83
CA GLU A 291 50.19 15.99 -9.20
C GLU A 291 50.04 16.27 -7.70
N ARG A 292 48.79 16.43 -7.26
CA ARG A 292 48.45 16.57 -5.83
C ARG A 292 47.79 15.29 -5.36
N VAL A 293 48.22 14.80 -4.19
CA VAL A 293 47.54 13.70 -3.51
C VAL A 293 46.19 14.20 -3.02
N VAL A 294 45.13 13.45 -3.31
CA VAL A 294 43.76 13.76 -2.94
C VAL A 294 43.12 12.61 -2.18
N VAL A 295 42.07 12.91 -1.43
CA VAL A 295 41.16 11.90 -0.88
C VAL A 295 39.83 12.00 -1.64
N PRO A 296 39.51 11.05 -2.53
CA PRO A 296 38.23 11.05 -3.23
C PRO A 296 37.09 10.67 -2.28
N GLY A 297 35.93 11.30 -2.50
CA GLY A 297 34.67 11.06 -1.81
C GLY A 297 33.68 10.28 -2.68
N GLU A 298 32.41 10.67 -2.61
CA GLU A 298 31.34 9.99 -3.37
C GLU A 298 31.46 10.26 -4.88
N ARG A 299 31.18 9.23 -5.68
CA ARG A 299 30.94 9.39 -7.12
C ARG A 299 29.47 9.72 -7.32
N LEU A 300 29.20 10.86 -7.94
CA LEU A 300 27.84 11.38 -8.08
C LEU A 300 27.65 12.01 -9.46
N ARG A 301 26.39 12.13 -9.88
CA ARG A 301 26.03 12.84 -11.09
C ARG A 301 25.69 14.29 -10.73
N HIS A 302 26.41 15.24 -11.32
CA HIS A 302 26.17 16.67 -11.17
C HIS A 302 26.08 17.30 -12.57
N ASP A 303 25.03 18.10 -12.80
CA ASP A 303 24.73 18.69 -14.12
C ASP A 303 24.73 17.67 -15.28
N GLY A 304 24.19 16.48 -15.02
CA GLY A 304 24.07 15.41 -16.01
C GLY A 304 25.37 14.67 -16.33
N ARG A 305 26.49 15.03 -15.70
CA ARG A 305 27.80 14.39 -15.90
C ARG A 305 28.27 13.70 -14.62
N ASP A 306 29.00 12.60 -14.79
CA ASP A 306 29.58 11.90 -13.65
C ASP A 306 30.76 12.71 -13.10
N ARG A 307 30.83 12.79 -11.78
CA ARG A 307 31.83 13.56 -11.03
C ARG A 307 32.32 12.74 -9.84
N VAL A 308 33.54 13.03 -9.44
CA VAL A 308 34.15 12.52 -8.21
C VAL A 308 34.30 13.70 -7.27
N GLU A 309 33.73 13.57 -6.08
CA GLU A 309 34.01 14.51 -5.02
C GLU A 309 35.45 14.39 -4.53
N ILE A 310 36.07 15.52 -4.20
CA ILE A 310 37.36 15.57 -3.51
C ILE A 310 37.15 16.11 -2.10
N LEU A 311 37.45 15.29 -1.09
CA LEU A 311 37.29 15.63 0.32
C LEU A 311 38.47 16.46 0.85
N THR A 312 39.68 16.12 0.42
CA THR A 312 40.92 16.82 0.80
C THR A 312 41.95 16.77 -0.33
N GLY A 313 42.90 17.71 -0.32
CA GLY A 313 44.04 17.78 -1.26
C GLY A 313 43.94 18.87 -2.33
N LEU A 314 42.74 19.43 -2.54
CA LEU A 314 42.46 20.54 -3.46
C LEU A 314 41.77 21.69 -2.72
N GLU A 315 41.92 22.89 -3.27
CA GLU A 315 41.33 24.12 -2.75
C GLU A 315 40.44 24.82 -3.80
N PRO A 316 39.44 25.61 -3.37
CA PRO A 316 38.72 26.50 -4.28
C PRO A 316 39.68 27.40 -5.08
N GLY A 317 39.52 27.43 -6.40
CA GLY A 317 40.38 28.18 -7.32
C GLY A 317 41.50 27.36 -7.97
N ASP A 318 41.75 26.13 -7.51
CA ASP A 318 42.70 25.22 -8.18
C ASP A 318 42.24 24.93 -9.62
N ARG A 319 43.20 24.94 -10.56
CA ARG A 319 42.94 24.64 -11.97
C ARG A 319 43.28 23.18 -12.26
N VAL A 320 42.27 22.33 -12.31
CA VAL A 320 42.44 20.90 -12.56
C VAL A 320 42.65 20.66 -14.05
N VAL A 321 43.68 19.88 -14.36
CA VAL A 321 44.02 19.45 -15.71
C VAL A 321 43.42 18.06 -15.90
N SER A 322 42.42 17.93 -16.79
CA SER A 322 41.81 16.64 -17.12
C SER A 322 42.01 16.30 -18.60
N PRO A 323 42.11 15.00 -18.96
CA PRO A 323 41.91 14.60 -20.34
C PRO A 323 40.50 15.05 -20.78
N ASP A 324 40.35 15.58 -22.00
CA ASP A 324 39.05 15.99 -22.53
C ASP A 324 37.99 14.89 -22.38
N GLU A 325 36.76 15.26 -22.00
CA GLU A 325 35.56 14.40 -21.99
C GLU A 325 35.17 13.95 -23.41
#